data_AF-A0A4S9EUG3-F1
#
_entry.id   AF-A0A4S9EUG3-F1
#
_cell.length_a   1.000
_cell.length_b   1.000
_cell.length_c   1.000
_cell.angle_alpha   90.00
_cell.angle_beta   90.00
_cell.angle_gamma   90.00
#
_symmetry.space_group_name_H-M   'P 1'
#
loop_
_entity.id
_entity.type
_entity.pdbx_description
1 polymer ?
#
loop_
_entity_poly.entity_id
_entity_poly.type
_entity_poly.pdbx_seq_one_letter_code
_entity_poly.pdbx_strand_id
1 'polypeptide(L)'
;MSKRPRSPSPVTDVSDHDFWTSETIEDRASTFQAFFSPTMPAKELQNLDRIKDASHRILAWRKPSSQRTLVGGVRTLESGTDDDGERYGGRHVLKIIEEMRVEGALVVARWYGGVMLGPARFAHIENCAGDAIRAWRQKEDSEGQKRRRVEDEDMEKMSLIVELTDRDQNISVLRKLLEEKTKQALPQTEQKAPSRPPAPAPDYGSMPLERLRQFDKARDSTVLFLLKKIDEAEKQDTSSTSGPIPQASAVSVSRGLEAPVLYSKPLQEKPVLAGKEPSDTTSTTEKHPTSSENHVKVAPLRPFEEESSGGDDS
;
A
#
# COMPACT_ATOMS: atom_id res chain seq x y z
N MET A 1 25.81 36.13 0.38
CA MET A 1 24.79 35.06 0.43
C MET A 1 25.48 33.73 0.10
N SER A 2 25.88 32.96 1.12
CA SER A 2 26.54 31.67 0.92
C SER A 2 25.52 30.62 0.47
N LYS A 3 25.75 30.04 -0.71
CA LYS A 3 24.95 28.93 -1.25
C LYS A 3 25.20 27.69 -0.37
N ARG A 4 24.13 27.08 0.16
CA ARG A 4 24.21 25.81 0.89
C ARG A 4 24.72 24.72 -0.06
N PRO A 5 25.69 23.87 0.34
CA PRO A 5 26.09 22.74 -0.48
C PRO A 5 24.93 21.73 -0.56
N ARG A 6 24.68 21.21 -1.77
CA ARG A 6 23.73 20.12 -2.00
C ARG A 6 24.25 18.86 -1.30
N SER A 7 23.39 18.20 -0.53
CA SER A 7 23.66 16.88 0.03
C SER A 7 23.93 15.87 -1.08
N PRO A 8 24.90 14.95 -0.92
CA PRO A 8 25.14 13.91 -1.90
C PRO A 8 23.93 12.97 -1.93
N SER A 9 23.31 12.82 -3.10
CA SER A 9 22.28 11.81 -3.32
C SER A 9 22.87 10.41 -3.13
N PRO A 10 22.10 9.43 -2.63
CA PRO A 10 22.57 8.06 -2.46
C PRO A 10 22.99 7.48 -3.81
N VAL A 11 24.18 6.90 -3.85
CA VAL A 11 24.68 6.12 -4.99
C VAL A 11 23.86 4.83 -5.07
N THR A 12 22.87 4.79 -5.94
CA THR A 12 22.15 3.57 -6.28
C THR A 12 23.07 2.69 -7.12
N ASP A 13 23.23 1.44 -6.67
CA ASP A 13 23.99 0.39 -7.33
C ASP A 13 23.53 0.20 -8.79
N VAL A 14 24.49 0.00 -9.68
CA VAL A 14 24.39 0.24 -11.13
C VAL A 14 23.92 -1.02 -11.84
N SER A 15 22.81 -1.63 -11.40
CA SER A 15 22.05 -2.63 -12.19
C SER A 15 20.74 -3.02 -11.51
N ASP A 16 19.94 -2.05 -11.08
CA ASP A 16 18.52 -2.28 -10.83
C ASP A 16 17.80 -1.97 -12.15
N HIS A 17 17.20 -2.97 -12.80
CA HIS A 17 16.58 -2.78 -14.11
C HIS A 17 15.44 -1.77 -13.99
N ASP A 18 15.67 -0.53 -14.43
CA ASP A 18 14.72 0.59 -14.45
C ASP A 18 13.51 0.34 -15.37
N PHE A 19 13.41 -0.86 -15.95
CA PHE A 19 12.36 -1.29 -16.86
C PHE A 19 12.02 -2.77 -16.65
N TRP A 20 10.78 -3.12 -16.98
CA TRP A 20 10.21 -4.46 -16.89
C TRP A 20 9.94 -5.00 -18.28
N THR A 21 10.20 -6.29 -18.48
CA THR A 21 10.06 -6.94 -19.77
C THR A 21 8.90 -7.92 -19.79
N SER A 22 8.20 -8.01 -20.92
CA SER A 22 7.28 -9.12 -21.16
C SER A 22 8.01 -10.42 -21.47
N GLU A 23 7.27 -11.52 -21.40
CA GLU A 23 7.64 -12.73 -22.11
C GLU A 23 7.70 -12.46 -23.63
N THR A 24 8.45 -13.31 -24.32
CA THR A 24 8.60 -13.20 -25.77
C THR A 24 7.47 -13.96 -26.47
N ILE A 25 6.80 -13.31 -27.41
CA ILE A 25 5.78 -13.95 -28.25
C ILE A 25 6.37 -14.19 -29.64
N GLU A 26 6.22 -15.42 -30.15
CA GLU A 26 6.65 -15.81 -31.48
C GLU A 26 5.46 -16.19 -32.35
N ASP A 27 5.40 -15.66 -33.58
CA ASP A 27 4.38 -16.02 -34.57
C ASP A 27 4.95 -15.84 -35.99
N ARG A 28 4.93 -16.91 -36.79
CA ARG A 28 5.41 -16.93 -38.19
C ARG A 28 6.79 -16.30 -38.36
N ALA A 29 7.74 -16.76 -37.53
CA ALA A 29 9.13 -16.27 -37.45
C ALA A 29 9.29 -14.80 -37.02
N SER A 30 8.20 -14.10 -36.74
CA SER A 30 8.25 -12.79 -36.08
C SER A 30 8.27 -12.98 -34.57
N THR A 31 9.07 -12.14 -33.91
CA THR A 31 9.24 -12.16 -32.45
C THR A 31 8.84 -10.80 -31.88
N PHE A 32 8.16 -10.81 -30.73
CA PHE A 32 7.69 -9.62 -30.04
C PHE A 32 8.13 -9.64 -28.57
N GLN A 33 8.60 -8.51 -28.06
CA GLN A 33 8.88 -8.32 -26.65
C GLN A 33 8.64 -6.86 -26.25
N ALA A 34 8.00 -6.66 -25.10
CA ALA A 34 7.73 -5.34 -24.57
C ALA A 34 8.65 -4.98 -23.40
N PHE A 35 8.88 -3.68 -23.25
CA PHE A 35 9.73 -3.05 -22.25
C PHE A 35 8.96 -1.86 -21.67
N PHE A 36 8.60 -1.92 -20.39
CA PHE A 36 7.88 -0.87 -19.69
C PHE A 36 8.77 -0.20 -18.66
N SER A 37 8.69 1.12 -18.52
CA SER A 37 9.30 1.82 -17.39
C SER A 37 8.41 2.97 -16.92
N PRO A 38 8.15 3.10 -15.60
CA PRO A 38 7.43 4.23 -15.03
C PRO A 38 8.29 5.49 -14.95
N THR A 39 9.63 5.35 -14.94
CA THR A 39 10.58 6.44 -14.63
C THR A 39 11.48 6.80 -15.81
N MET A 40 11.84 5.83 -16.65
CA MET A 40 12.79 6.02 -17.75
C MET A 40 12.18 6.92 -18.85
N PRO A 41 12.95 7.88 -19.39
CA PRO A 41 12.53 8.67 -20.53
C PRO A 41 12.17 7.80 -21.75
N ALA A 42 11.08 8.16 -22.42
CA ALA A 42 10.53 7.40 -23.54
C ALA A 42 11.55 7.13 -24.66
N LYS A 43 12.39 8.11 -25.01
CA LYS A 43 13.42 7.96 -26.04
C LYS A 43 14.63 7.14 -25.59
N GLU A 44 14.92 7.09 -24.30
CA GLU A 44 15.98 6.24 -23.76
C GLU A 44 15.54 4.77 -23.80
N LEU A 45 14.31 4.50 -23.36
CA LEU A 45 13.70 3.18 -23.43
C LEU A 45 13.60 2.65 -24.88
N GLN A 46 13.29 3.53 -25.85
CA GLN A 46 13.22 3.17 -27.26
C GLN A 46 14.59 2.87 -27.88
N ASN A 47 15.69 3.34 -27.28
CA ASN A 47 17.05 3.16 -27.79
C ASN A 47 17.88 2.16 -26.97
N LEU A 48 17.22 1.29 -26.21
CA LEU A 48 17.89 0.24 -25.45
C LEU A 48 18.76 -0.65 -26.35
N ASP A 49 19.99 -0.92 -25.90
CA ASP A 49 20.95 -1.79 -26.60
C ASP A 49 20.42 -3.19 -26.88
N ARG A 50 19.48 -3.69 -26.06
CA ARG A 50 18.87 -5.02 -26.17
C ARG A 50 17.90 -5.16 -27.34
N ILE A 51 17.40 -4.06 -27.88
CA ILE A 51 16.41 -4.04 -28.98
C ILE A 51 16.89 -3.24 -30.19
N LYS A 52 18.16 -2.86 -30.22
CA LYS A 52 18.72 -2.02 -31.30
C LYS A 52 18.65 -2.67 -32.68
N ASP A 53 18.65 -4.00 -32.71
CA ASP A 53 18.55 -4.86 -33.89
C ASP A 53 17.09 -5.20 -34.26
N ALA A 54 16.11 -4.81 -33.44
CA ALA A 54 14.70 -4.99 -33.75
C ALA A 54 14.32 -4.21 -35.01
N SER A 55 13.47 -4.82 -35.85
CA SER A 55 12.98 -4.20 -37.09
C SER A 55 12.09 -2.99 -36.82
N HIS A 56 11.32 -3.04 -35.72
CA HIS A 56 10.47 -1.95 -35.25
C HIS A 56 10.53 -1.85 -33.73
N ARG A 57 10.63 -0.63 -33.20
CA ARG A 57 10.61 -0.28 -31.77
C ARG A 57 9.48 0.70 -31.51
N ILE A 58 8.30 0.14 -31.39
CA ILE A 58 7.03 0.85 -31.28
C ILE A 58 6.94 1.45 -29.88
N LEU A 59 6.89 2.77 -29.78
CA LEU A 59 6.89 3.48 -28.50
C LEU A 59 5.53 4.14 -28.25
N ALA A 60 5.08 4.07 -27.00
CA ALA A 60 4.08 4.98 -26.46
C ALA A 60 4.47 5.42 -25.05
N TRP A 61 3.99 6.58 -24.62
CA TRP A 61 4.21 7.08 -23.27
C TRP A 61 3.04 7.92 -22.80
N ARG A 62 2.89 8.00 -21.47
CA ARG A 62 1.92 8.83 -20.78
C ARG A 62 2.54 9.36 -19.51
N LYS A 63 2.64 10.68 -19.37
CA LYS A 63 3.29 11.33 -18.23
C LYS A 63 2.45 12.52 -17.77
N PRO A 64 2.64 13.00 -16.54
CA PRO A 64 2.11 14.31 -16.14
C PRO A 64 2.52 15.42 -17.08
N SER A 65 1.54 16.20 -17.50
CA SER A 65 1.79 17.46 -18.17
C SER A 65 2.49 18.43 -17.22
N SER A 66 3.48 19.14 -17.75
CA SER A 66 4.14 20.25 -17.05
C SER A 66 3.23 21.48 -16.91
N GLN A 67 2.09 21.50 -17.60
CA GLN A 67 1.14 22.61 -17.53
C GLN A 67 0.33 22.51 -16.23
N ARG A 68 0.40 23.56 -15.39
CA ARG A 68 -0.50 23.70 -14.24
C ARG A 68 -1.87 24.16 -14.74
N THR A 69 -2.87 23.31 -14.60
CA THR A 69 -4.27 23.68 -14.78
C THR A 69 -4.67 24.76 -13.78
N LEU A 70 -5.31 25.82 -14.26
CA LEU A 70 -5.85 26.92 -13.44
C LEU A 70 -7.08 26.50 -12.62
N VAL A 71 -7.69 25.35 -12.94
CA VAL A 71 -8.91 24.84 -12.31
C VAL A 71 -8.59 23.56 -11.54
N GLY A 72 -8.57 23.67 -10.21
CA GLY A 72 -8.81 22.60 -9.24
C GLY A 72 -8.04 21.28 -9.40
N GLY A 73 -6.76 21.24 -9.03
CA GLY A 73 -6.05 20.04 -8.53
C GLY A 73 -5.92 18.81 -9.43
N VAL A 74 -6.58 18.75 -10.59
CA VAL A 74 -6.53 17.62 -11.53
C VAL A 74 -5.25 17.72 -12.35
N ARG A 75 -4.36 16.75 -12.17
CA ARG A 75 -3.11 16.60 -12.91
C ARG A 75 -3.42 16.16 -14.34
N THR A 76 -3.26 17.07 -15.30
CA THR A 76 -3.40 16.75 -16.73
C THR A 76 -2.29 15.78 -17.16
N LEU A 77 -2.62 14.81 -17.99
CA LEU A 77 -1.67 13.84 -18.54
C LEU A 77 -1.41 14.18 -20.00
N GLU A 78 -0.15 14.12 -20.39
CA GLU A 78 0.32 14.23 -21.76
C GLU A 78 0.68 12.82 -22.25
N SER A 79 0.25 12.48 -23.46
CA SER A 79 0.51 11.19 -24.10
C SER A 79 1.20 11.40 -25.45
N GLY A 80 2.03 10.45 -25.85
CA GLY A 80 2.67 10.45 -27.17
C GLY A 80 2.98 9.05 -27.68
N THR A 81 3.16 8.94 -28.99
CA THR A 81 3.40 7.67 -29.69
C THR A 81 4.45 7.83 -30.78
N ASP A 82 5.14 6.75 -31.11
CA ASP A 82 6.04 6.63 -32.24
C ASP A 82 5.94 5.20 -32.80
N ASP A 83 5.49 5.07 -34.05
CA ASP A 83 5.22 3.79 -34.70
C ASP A 83 6.51 3.06 -35.13
N ASP A 84 7.64 3.77 -35.29
CA ASP A 84 8.91 3.24 -35.81
C ASP A 84 8.76 2.31 -37.04
N GLY A 85 8.00 2.77 -38.03
CA GLY A 85 7.73 2.03 -39.27
C GLY A 85 6.63 0.96 -39.18
N GLU A 86 6.24 0.53 -37.98
CA GLU A 86 5.09 -0.36 -37.76
C GLU A 86 3.79 0.48 -37.72
N ARG A 87 3.25 0.80 -38.90
CA ARG A 87 2.05 1.65 -39.02
C ARG A 87 0.93 1.22 -38.06
N TYR A 88 0.40 2.21 -37.34
CA TYR A 88 -0.66 2.12 -36.32
C TYR A 88 -0.24 1.46 -35.00
N GLY A 89 0.97 0.91 -34.89
CA GLY A 89 1.44 0.20 -33.70
C GLY A 89 1.42 1.06 -32.44
N GLY A 90 1.89 2.31 -32.51
CA GLY A 90 2.01 3.22 -31.37
C GLY A 90 0.66 3.54 -30.72
N ARG A 91 -0.41 3.62 -31.52
CA ARG A 91 -1.78 3.79 -30.99
C ARG A 91 -2.26 2.57 -30.21
N HIS A 92 -1.93 1.36 -30.65
CA HIS A 92 -2.23 0.13 -29.90
C HIS A 92 -1.46 0.08 -28.59
N VAL A 93 -0.17 0.44 -28.58
CA VAL A 93 0.62 0.49 -27.34
C VAL A 93 0.07 1.56 -26.38
N LEU A 94 -0.30 2.74 -26.88
CA LEU A 94 -0.87 3.81 -26.05
C LEU A 94 -2.20 3.40 -25.42
N LYS A 95 -3.08 2.77 -26.19
CA LYS A 95 -4.36 2.24 -25.69
C LYS A 95 -4.14 1.38 -24.44
N ILE A 96 -3.13 0.53 -24.46
CA ILE A 96 -2.80 -0.35 -23.33
C ILE A 96 -2.35 0.42 -22.08
N ILE A 97 -1.52 1.46 -22.24
CA ILE A 97 -1.13 2.36 -21.14
C ILE A 97 -2.36 3.05 -20.53
N GLU A 98 -3.28 3.51 -21.37
CA GLU A 98 -4.48 4.24 -20.95
C GLU A 98 -5.49 3.32 -20.25
N GLU A 99 -5.76 2.14 -20.81
CA GLU A 99 -6.66 1.13 -20.25
C GLU A 99 -6.17 0.63 -18.88
N MET A 100 -4.87 0.37 -18.75
CA MET A 100 -4.27 -0.02 -17.47
C MET A 100 -4.02 1.16 -16.52
N ARG A 101 -4.34 2.39 -16.95
CA ARG A 101 -4.21 3.62 -16.17
C ARG A 101 -2.81 3.79 -15.55
N VAL A 102 -1.77 3.46 -16.31
CA VAL A 102 -0.39 3.65 -15.87
C VAL A 102 0.21 4.92 -16.48
N GLU A 103 1.30 5.36 -15.86
CA GLU A 103 2.17 6.43 -16.32
C GLU A 103 3.56 5.85 -16.54
N GLY A 104 4.26 6.35 -17.54
CA GLY A 104 5.55 5.83 -17.96
C GLY A 104 5.69 5.74 -19.47
N ALA A 105 6.74 5.07 -19.91
CA ALA A 105 7.01 4.73 -21.30
C ALA A 105 6.92 3.22 -21.51
N LEU A 106 6.47 2.82 -22.69
CA LEU A 106 6.33 1.43 -23.12
C LEU A 106 6.83 1.29 -24.54
N VAL A 107 7.75 0.36 -24.74
CA VAL A 107 8.29 0.03 -26.06
C VAL A 107 7.98 -1.42 -26.37
N VAL A 108 7.42 -1.68 -27.54
CA VAL A 108 7.28 -3.04 -28.07
C VAL A 108 8.25 -3.20 -29.23
N ALA A 109 9.24 -4.06 -29.03
CA ALA A 109 10.16 -4.46 -30.06
C ALA A 109 9.55 -5.59 -30.89
N ARG A 110 9.65 -5.47 -32.21
CA ARG A 110 9.29 -6.52 -33.16
C ARG A 110 10.50 -6.84 -34.05
N TRP A 111 10.87 -8.11 -34.10
CA TRP A 111 11.78 -8.64 -35.10
C TRP A 111 10.95 -9.27 -36.23
N TYR A 112 11.08 -8.75 -37.44
CA TYR A 112 10.28 -9.22 -38.58
C TYR A 112 10.85 -10.51 -39.17
N GLY A 113 10.01 -11.56 -39.21
CA GLY A 113 10.40 -12.90 -39.68
C GLY A 113 10.27 -13.15 -41.18
N GLY A 114 9.90 -12.14 -41.99
CA GLY A 114 9.67 -12.31 -43.42
C GLY A 114 8.23 -12.57 -43.84
N VAL A 115 7.31 -12.84 -42.90
CA VAL A 115 5.88 -13.11 -43.18
C VAL A 115 5.00 -11.97 -42.67
N MET A 116 4.12 -11.42 -43.52
CA MET A 116 3.17 -10.39 -43.10
C MET A 116 2.07 -10.99 -42.21
N LEU A 117 2.00 -10.55 -40.95
CA LEU A 117 1.00 -11.01 -39.98
C LEU A 117 -0.38 -10.33 -40.16
N GLY A 118 -0.46 -9.23 -40.92
CA GLY A 118 -1.70 -8.46 -41.04
C GLY A 118 -2.18 -7.93 -39.68
N PRO A 119 -3.49 -7.89 -39.40
CA PRO A 119 -4.02 -7.41 -38.12
C PRO A 119 -3.57 -8.21 -36.89
N ALA A 120 -3.18 -9.48 -37.04
CA ALA A 120 -2.81 -10.36 -35.93
C ALA A 120 -1.63 -9.81 -35.10
N ARG A 121 -0.71 -9.08 -35.74
CA ARG A 121 0.43 -8.45 -35.05
C ARG A 121 0.02 -7.48 -33.95
N PHE A 122 -1.12 -6.81 -34.10
CA PHE A 122 -1.58 -5.84 -33.11
C PHE A 122 -2.03 -6.53 -31.82
N ALA A 123 -2.60 -7.74 -31.92
CA ALA A 123 -2.90 -8.54 -30.73
C ALA A 123 -1.61 -8.92 -29.97
N HIS A 124 -0.55 -9.31 -30.68
CA HIS A 124 0.76 -9.60 -30.05
C HIS A 124 1.39 -8.37 -29.41
N ILE A 125 1.29 -7.21 -30.07
CA ILE A 125 1.75 -5.92 -29.54
C ILE A 125 0.99 -5.58 -28.25
N GLU A 126 -0.34 -5.66 -28.26
CA GLU A 126 -1.19 -5.38 -27.10
C GLU A 126 -0.92 -6.35 -25.94
N ASN A 127 -0.77 -7.65 -26.23
CA ASN A 127 -0.50 -8.67 -25.22
C ASN A 127 0.87 -8.47 -24.55
N CYS A 128 1.95 -8.31 -25.32
CA CYS A 128 3.28 -8.04 -24.77
C CYS A 128 3.28 -6.76 -23.91
N ALA A 129 2.67 -5.70 -24.42
CA ALA A 129 2.51 -4.43 -23.70
C ALA A 129 1.81 -4.64 -22.34
N GLY A 130 0.74 -5.44 -22.33
CA GLY A 130 0.03 -5.89 -21.14
C GLY A 130 0.91 -6.63 -20.14
N ASP A 131 1.64 -7.62 -20.62
CA ASP A 131 2.52 -8.48 -19.82
C ASP A 131 3.62 -7.67 -19.11
N ALA A 132 4.28 -6.74 -19.81
CA ALA A 132 5.35 -5.93 -19.23
C ALA A 132 4.86 -5.04 -18.07
N ILE A 133 3.68 -4.41 -18.22
CA ILE A 133 3.07 -3.61 -17.14
C ILE A 133 2.62 -4.50 -15.98
N ARG A 134 2.08 -5.69 -16.25
CA ARG A 134 1.71 -6.65 -15.19
C ARG A 134 2.93 -7.11 -14.40
N ALA A 135 4.06 -7.37 -15.05
CA ALA A 135 5.31 -7.71 -14.38
C ALA A 135 5.77 -6.60 -13.43
N TRP A 136 5.65 -5.33 -13.84
CA TRP A 136 5.92 -4.18 -12.97
C TRP A 136 5.01 -4.14 -11.74
N ARG A 137 3.68 -4.24 -11.95
CA ARG A 137 2.71 -4.19 -10.85
C ARG A 137 2.93 -5.27 -9.80
N GLN A 138 3.24 -6.50 -10.23
CA GLN A 138 3.51 -7.60 -9.31
C GLN A 138 4.73 -7.31 -8.42
N LYS A 139 5.80 -6.71 -8.96
CA LYS A 139 6.97 -6.31 -8.18
C LYS A 139 6.59 -5.23 -7.16
N GLU A 140 5.93 -4.16 -7.59
CA GLU A 140 5.46 -3.07 -6.71
C GLU A 140 4.57 -3.58 -5.55
N ASP A 141 3.61 -4.44 -5.86
CA ASP A 141 2.70 -5.01 -4.85
C ASP A 141 3.47 -5.87 -3.83
N SER A 142 4.43 -6.67 -4.31
CA SER A 142 5.26 -7.52 -3.45
C SER A 142 6.18 -6.69 -2.53
N GLU A 143 6.75 -5.59 -3.04
CA GLU A 143 7.58 -4.68 -2.27
C GLU A 143 6.74 -3.89 -1.27
N GLY A 144 5.56 -3.43 -1.68
CA GLY A 144 4.60 -2.77 -0.79
C GLY A 144 4.12 -3.70 0.33
N GLN A 145 3.97 -5.00 0.08
CA GLN A 145 3.66 -5.98 1.13
C GLN A 145 4.84 -6.20 2.09
N LYS A 146 6.07 -6.29 1.57
CA LYS A 146 7.28 -6.41 2.40
C LYS A 146 7.47 -5.18 3.30
N ARG A 147 7.30 -3.97 2.76
CA ARG A 147 7.40 -2.72 3.53
C ARG A 147 6.38 -2.68 4.66
N ARG A 148 5.11 -2.96 4.37
CA ARG A 148 4.06 -3.05 5.40
C ARG A 148 4.38 -4.08 6.48
N ARG A 149 4.89 -5.26 6.10
CA ARG A 149 5.29 -6.29 7.07
C ARG A 149 6.42 -5.81 7.98
N VAL A 150 7.43 -5.13 7.43
CA VAL A 150 8.54 -4.57 8.24
C VAL A 150 8.01 -3.47 9.16
N GLU A 151 7.15 -2.58 8.67
CA GLU A 151 6.50 -1.55 9.49
C GLU A 151 5.67 -2.16 10.63
N ASP A 152 4.90 -3.21 10.36
CA ASP A 152 4.13 -3.94 11.37
C ASP A 152 5.05 -4.60 12.42
N GLU A 153 6.15 -5.24 11.97
CA GLU A 153 7.15 -5.86 12.85
C GLU A 153 7.87 -4.81 13.73
N ASP A 154 8.19 -3.64 13.19
CA ASP A 154 8.78 -2.52 13.93
C ASP A 154 7.80 -1.91 14.94
N MET A 155 6.53 -1.75 14.56
CA MET A 155 5.47 -1.28 15.45
C MET A 155 5.23 -2.25 16.61
N GLU A 156 5.19 -3.55 16.34
CA GLU A 156 5.07 -4.56 17.38
C GLU A 156 6.29 -4.55 18.32
N LYS A 157 7.50 -4.43 17.75
CA LYS A 157 8.72 -4.30 18.53
C LYS A 157 8.65 -3.11 19.49
N MET A 158 8.22 -1.96 19.00
CA MET A 158 8.06 -0.75 19.82
C MET A 158 7.01 -0.94 20.92
N SER A 159 5.87 -1.58 20.61
CA SER A 159 4.84 -1.90 21.61
C SER A 159 5.39 -2.77 22.73
N LEU A 160 6.04 -3.89 22.37
CA LEU A 160 6.58 -4.84 23.33
C LEU A 160 7.65 -4.22 24.24
N ILE A 161 8.48 -3.31 23.73
CA ILE A 161 9.47 -2.60 24.55
C ILE A 161 8.77 -1.81 25.66
N VAL A 162 7.73 -1.04 25.30
CA VAL A 162 6.97 -0.24 26.28
C VAL A 162 6.30 -1.16 27.31
N GLU A 163 5.58 -2.19 26.85
CA GLU A 163 4.85 -3.05 27.77
C GLU A 163 5.78 -3.86 28.70
N LEU A 164 6.93 -4.31 28.20
CA LEU A 164 7.94 -4.98 29.03
C LEU A 164 8.50 -4.07 30.11
N THR A 165 8.72 -2.78 29.80
CA THR A 165 9.15 -1.81 30.82
C THR A 165 8.09 -1.60 31.89
N ASP A 166 6.82 -1.53 31.52
CA ASP A 166 5.70 -1.39 32.46
C ASP A 166 5.53 -2.65 33.32
N ARG A 167 5.64 -3.84 32.72
CA ARG A 167 5.58 -5.12 33.44
C ARG A 167 6.71 -5.27 34.46
N ASP A 168 7.92 -4.85 34.13
CA ASP A 168 9.05 -4.86 35.07
C ASP A 168 8.81 -3.92 36.25
N GLN A 169 8.21 -2.74 36.02
CA GLN A 169 7.80 -1.83 37.10
C GLN A 169 6.74 -2.49 37.99
N ASN A 170 5.72 -3.13 37.41
CA ASN A 170 4.68 -3.83 38.15
C ASN A 170 5.24 -5.00 38.98
N ILE A 171 6.15 -5.80 38.42
CA ILE A 171 6.83 -6.89 39.15
C ILE A 171 7.60 -6.34 40.35
N SER A 172 8.28 -5.20 40.19
CA SER A 172 8.99 -4.54 41.28
C SER A 172 8.05 -4.13 42.42
N VAL A 173 6.89 -3.54 42.09
CA VAL A 173 5.87 -3.16 43.08
C VAL A 173 5.26 -4.38 43.77
N LEU A 174 4.86 -5.40 43.01
CA LEU A 174 4.25 -6.63 43.57
C LEU A 174 5.19 -7.38 44.50
N ARG A 175 6.50 -7.44 44.18
CA ARG A 175 7.50 -8.03 45.08
C ARG A 175 7.60 -7.28 46.39
N LYS A 176 7.63 -5.94 46.35
CA LYS A 176 7.66 -5.11 47.58
C LYS A 176 6.42 -5.33 48.44
N LEU A 177 5.22 -5.36 47.84
CA LEU A 177 3.98 -5.62 48.57
C LEU A 177 3.96 -7.01 49.20
N LEU A 178 4.44 -8.03 48.48
CA LEU A 178 4.55 -9.38 49.02
C LEU A 178 5.53 -9.45 50.21
N GLU A 179 6.66 -8.75 50.15
CA GLU A 179 7.59 -8.63 51.29
C GLU A 179 6.96 -7.91 52.49
N GLU A 180 6.18 -6.86 52.27
CA GLU A 180 5.49 -6.14 53.34
C GLU A 180 4.42 -7.01 54.02
N LYS A 181 3.61 -7.75 53.24
CA LYS A 181 2.60 -8.66 53.79
C LYS A 181 3.21 -9.84 54.53
N THR A 182 4.26 -10.45 53.99
CA THR A 182 4.94 -11.57 54.67
C THR A 182 5.61 -11.12 55.97
N LYS A 183 6.16 -9.90 56.04
CA LYS A 183 6.68 -9.32 57.29
C LYS A 183 5.59 -9.03 58.32
N GLN A 184 4.38 -8.65 57.89
CA GLN A 184 3.24 -8.45 58.79
C GLN A 184 2.70 -9.78 59.36
N ALA A 185 2.76 -10.86 58.58
CA ALA A 185 2.27 -12.18 59.00
C ALA A 185 3.23 -12.96 59.93
N LEU A 186 4.56 -12.72 59.88
CA LEU A 186 5.54 -13.40 60.75
C LEU A 186 6.53 -12.40 61.41
N PRO A 187 6.30 -11.99 62.69
CA PRO A 187 7.15 -10.99 63.34
C PRO A 187 8.54 -11.50 63.82
N GLN A 188 8.81 -12.80 63.88
CA GLN A 188 10.13 -13.32 64.32
C GLN A 188 10.46 -14.68 63.70
N THR A 189 11.29 -14.71 62.65
CA THR A 189 12.20 -15.84 62.39
C THR A 189 13.39 -15.37 61.55
N GLU A 190 14.56 -15.93 61.86
CA GLU A 190 15.89 -15.56 61.39
C GLU A 190 16.00 -15.35 59.87
N GLN A 191 16.72 -14.28 59.53
CA GLN A 191 17.07 -13.88 58.17
C GLN A 191 17.93 -14.95 57.48
N LYS A 192 17.30 -15.86 56.75
CA LYS A 192 17.98 -16.49 55.61
C LYS A 192 17.97 -15.49 54.46
N ALA A 193 19.09 -14.80 54.30
CA ALA A 193 19.28 -13.81 53.24
C ALA A 193 18.82 -14.37 51.88
N PRO A 194 18.02 -13.63 51.09
CA PRO A 194 17.72 -14.04 49.74
C PRO A 194 19.02 -14.09 48.94
N SER A 195 19.39 -15.29 48.51
CA SER A 195 20.55 -15.53 47.65
C SER A 195 20.33 -14.84 46.31
N ARG A 196 21.24 -13.90 46.02
CA ARG A 196 21.44 -13.15 44.77
C ARG A 196 20.56 -11.89 44.64
N PRO A 197 21.19 -10.70 44.53
CA PRO A 197 20.46 -9.47 44.21
C PRO A 197 19.75 -9.62 42.86
N PRO A 198 18.59 -8.96 42.67
CA PRO A 198 17.87 -9.01 41.41
C PRO A 198 18.80 -8.56 40.28
N ALA A 199 18.89 -9.36 39.22
CA ALA A 199 19.66 -9.01 38.04
C ALA A 199 19.13 -7.69 37.45
N PRO A 200 20.00 -6.83 36.91
CA PRO A 200 19.58 -5.58 36.26
C PRO A 200 18.58 -5.86 35.14
N ALA A 201 17.64 -4.93 34.93
CA ALA A 201 16.64 -5.04 33.88
C ALA A 201 17.33 -5.22 32.51
N PRO A 202 16.88 -6.16 31.67
CA PRO A 202 17.44 -6.32 30.33
C PRO A 202 17.19 -5.08 29.46
N ASP A 203 18.13 -4.75 28.57
CA ASP A 203 17.92 -3.71 27.55
C ASP A 203 17.05 -4.27 26.42
N TYR A 204 15.77 -3.89 26.39
CA TYR A 204 14.81 -4.37 25.40
C TYR A 204 15.01 -3.73 24.00
N GLY A 205 15.61 -2.53 23.91
CA GLY A 205 15.75 -1.80 22.65
C GLY A 205 16.64 -2.53 21.62
N SER A 206 17.68 -3.20 22.10
CA SER A 206 18.64 -3.94 21.27
C SER A 206 18.21 -5.36 20.90
N MET A 207 17.10 -5.87 21.43
CA MET A 207 16.69 -7.26 21.23
C MET A 207 15.89 -7.49 19.94
N PRO A 208 15.98 -8.70 19.33
CA PRO A 208 15.11 -9.08 18.22
C PRO A 208 13.68 -9.35 18.68
N LEU A 209 12.72 -9.21 17.75
CA LEU A 209 11.28 -9.30 18.04
C LEU A 209 10.89 -10.64 18.71
N GLU A 210 11.42 -11.78 18.25
CA GLU A 210 11.09 -13.06 18.91
C GLU A 210 11.56 -13.12 20.37
N ARG A 211 12.69 -12.47 20.67
CA ARG A 211 13.21 -12.44 22.03
C ARG A 211 12.33 -11.58 22.93
N LEU A 212 11.84 -10.46 22.43
CA LEU A 212 10.88 -9.61 23.15
C LEU A 212 9.59 -10.36 23.46
N ARG A 213 9.02 -11.08 22.48
CA ARG A 213 7.83 -11.93 22.70
C ARG A 213 8.05 -12.99 23.78
N GLN A 214 9.23 -13.61 23.83
CA GLN A 214 9.58 -14.58 24.87
C GLN A 214 9.65 -13.93 26.26
N PHE A 215 10.28 -12.76 26.36
CA PHE A 215 10.31 -12.00 27.61
C PHE A 215 8.92 -11.61 28.05
N ASP A 216 8.08 -11.17 27.12
CA ASP A 216 6.72 -10.70 27.42
C ASP A 216 5.90 -11.79 28.11
N LYS A 217 5.88 -12.98 27.49
CA LYS A 217 5.26 -14.18 28.05
C LYS A 217 5.85 -14.58 29.41
N ALA A 218 7.16 -14.47 29.58
CA ALA A 218 7.83 -14.79 30.83
C ALA A 218 7.48 -13.79 31.95
N ARG A 219 7.40 -12.49 31.63
CA ARG A 219 7.01 -11.44 32.57
C ARG A 219 5.55 -11.59 32.98
N ASP A 220 4.66 -11.85 32.05
CA ASP A 220 3.25 -12.12 32.34
C ASP A 220 3.07 -13.30 33.29
N SER A 221 3.79 -14.40 33.06
CA SER A 221 3.75 -15.55 33.99
C SER A 221 4.26 -15.20 35.39
N THR A 222 5.23 -14.28 35.49
CA THR A 222 5.79 -13.82 36.77
C THR A 222 4.80 -12.92 37.52
N VAL A 223 4.14 -11.99 36.80
CA VAL A 223 3.10 -11.14 37.37
C VAL A 223 1.97 -12.01 37.92
N LEU A 224 1.49 -12.97 37.14
CA LEU A 224 0.44 -13.91 37.56
C LEU A 224 0.85 -14.72 38.80
N PHE A 225 2.10 -15.19 38.84
CA PHE A 225 2.62 -15.92 40.00
C PHE A 225 2.64 -15.05 41.27
N LEU A 226 3.11 -13.81 41.17
CA LEU A 226 3.17 -12.88 42.31
C LEU A 226 1.77 -12.51 42.82
N LEU A 227 0.84 -12.22 41.91
CA LEU A 227 -0.56 -11.95 42.27
C LEU A 227 -1.17 -13.12 43.04
N LYS A 228 -1.01 -14.35 42.52
CA LYS A 228 -1.49 -15.56 43.22
C LYS A 228 -0.89 -15.72 44.62
N LYS A 229 0.40 -15.40 44.78
CA LYS A 229 1.07 -15.49 46.08
C LYS A 229 0.57 -14.43 47.08
N ILE A 230 0.26 -13.23 46.60
CA ILE A 230 -0.36 -12.18 47.43
C ILE A 230 -1.75 -12.61 47.87
N ASP A 231 -2.57 -13.16 46.97
CA ASP A 231 -3.90 -13.70 47.31
C ASP A 231 -3.82 -14.82 48.37
N GLU A 232 -2.82 -15.71 48.25
CA GLU A 232 -2.56 -16.76 49.24
C GLU A 232 -2.19 -16.17 50.61
N ALA A 233 -1.35 -15.14 50.67
CA ALA A 233 -0.98 -14.48 51.91
C ALA A 233 -2.17 -13.75 52.56
N GLU A 234 -2.99 -13.05 51.76
CA GLU A 234 -4.21 -12.38 52.24
C GLU A 234 -5.24 -13.34 52.83
N LYS A 235 -5.40 -14.52 52.22
CA LYS A 235 -6.28 -15.57 52.77
C LYS A 235 -5.77 -16.10 54.11
N GLN A 236 -4.46 -16.15 54.32
CA GLN A 236 -3.89 -16.55 55.61
C GLN A 236 -4.17 -15.49 56.68
N ASP A 237 -3.95 -14.21 56.37
CA ASP A 237 -4.19 -13.08 57.29
C ASP A 237 -5.66 -12.99 57.75
N THR A 238 -6.61 -13.24 56.84
CA THR A 238 -8.06 -13.24 57.16
C THR A 238 -8.48 -14.42 58.03
N SER A 239 -7.83 -15.59 57.89
CA SER A 239 -8.12 -16.78 58.70
C SER A 239 -7.56 -16.70 60.13
N SER A 240 -6.46 -15.98 60.35
CA SER A 240 -5.88 -15.75 61.68
C SER A 240 -6.55 -14.63 62.49
N THR A 241 -7.44 -13.84 61.87
CA THR A 241 -8.11 -12.69 62.51
C THR A 241 -9.55 -13.02 63.00
N SER A 242 -10.09 -14.21 62.72
CA SER A 242 -11.40 -14.63 63.25
C SER A 242 -11.30 -15.44 64.55
N GLY A 243 -11.16 -14.77 65.68
CA GLY A 243 -11.56 -15.32 66.98
C GLY A 243 -13.09 -15.28 67.15
N PRO A 244 -13.73 -16.23 67.87
CA PRO A 244 -15.18 -16.29 67.97
C PRO A 244 -15.72 -15.16 68.84
N ILE A 245 -16.49 -14.24 68.24
CA ILE A 245 -17.29 -13.26 68.99
C ILE A 245 -18.63 -13.92 69.32
N PRO A 246 -19.08 -13.89 70.60
CA PRO A 246 -20.30 -14.56 71.02
C PRO A 246 -21.55 -13.86 70.47
N GLN A 247 -22.59 -14.66 70.25
CA GLN A 247 -23.93 -14.24 69.84
C GLN A 247 -24.45 -13.10 70.71
N ALA A 248 -24.92 -12.03 70.07
CA ALA A 248 -25.89 -11.11 70.66
C ALA A 248 -26.85 -10.57 69.60
N SER A 249 -28.10 -11.04 69.72
CA SER A 249 -29.36 -10.35 69.46
C SER A 249 -29.55 -9.59 68.15
N ALA A 250 -30.44 -10.15 67.33
CA ALA A 250 -31.16 -9.49 66.25
C ALA A 250 -31.87 -8.20 66.71
N VAL A 251 -31.66 -7.10 65.98
CA VAL A 251 -32.63 -6.01 65.88
C VAL A 251 -32.74 -5.60 64.42
N SER A 252 -33.91 -5.90 63.86
CA SER A 252 -34.38 -5.50 62.55
C SER A 252 -34.75 -4.02 62.51
N VAL A 253 -34.19 -3.25 61.58
CA VAL A 253 -34.78 -1.98 61.10
C VAL A 253 -34.55 -1.85 59.59
N SER A 254 -35.66 -1.74 58.87
CA SER A 254 -35.78 -1.55 57.43
C SER A 254 -35.73 -0.07 57.02
N ARG A 255 -34.92 0.26 56.02
CA ARG A 255 -34.92 1.45 55.15
C ARG A 255 -33.73 1.28 54.20
N GLY A 256 -33.83 1.12 52.88
CA GLY A 256 -34.66 1.83 51.92
C GLY A 256 -33.92 3.08 51.44
N LEU A 257 -33.11 2.97 50.37
CA LEU A 257 -32.92 3.92 49.25
C LEU A 257 -31.53 3.82 48.57
N GLU A 258 -31.60 3.43 47.29
CA GLU A 258 -30.86 3.84 46.09
C GLU A 258 -29.32 3.98 46.04
N ALA A 259 -28.76 3.26 45.06
CA ALA A 259 -27.38 3.39 44.57
C ALA A 259 -27.26 4.49 43.51
N PRO A 260 -26.17 5.26 43.46
CA PRO A 260 -25.93 6.23 42.40
C PRO A 260 -25.39 5.54 41.13
N VAL A 261 -26.12 5.71 40.04
CA VAL A 261 -25.72 5.34 38.68
C VAL A 261 -24.71 6.37 38.16
N LEU A 262 -23.48 5.93 37.87
CA LEU A 262 -22.49 6.75 37.16
C LEU A 262 -22.70 6.66 35.65
N TYR A 263 -22.76 7.83 35.05
CA TYR A 263 -23.15 8.17 33.69
C TYR A 263 -22.11 7.70 32.65
N SER A 264 -22.46 6.76 31.77
CA SER A 264 -21.70 6.45 30.55
C SER A 264 -22.29 7.22 29.36
N LYS A 265 -21.49 8.08 28.73
CA LYS A 265 -21.83 8.74 27.45
C LYS A 265 -21.78 7.73 26.30
N PRO A 266 -22.81 7.63 25.44
CA PRO A 266 -22.71 6.89 24.20
C PRO A 266 -22.12 7.73 23.05
N LEU A 267 -21.31 7.06 22.23
CA LEU A 267 -20.66 7.51 21.01
C LEU A 267 -21.73 7.75 19.91
N GLN A 268 -21.66 8.89 19.22
CA GLN A 268 -22.57 9.22 18.11
C GLN A 268 -22.23 8.40 16.85
N GLU A 269 -23.18 7.59 16.40
CA GLU A 269 -23.18 6.97 15.07
C GLU A 269 -23.63 7.98 13.99
N LYS A 270 -22.95 7.96 12.84
CA LYS A 270 -23.24 8.77 11.66
C LYS A 270 -24.44 8.17 10.90
N PRO A 271 -25.34 8.99 10.34
CA PRO A 271 -26.47 8.47 9.57
C PRO A 271 -26.07 8.00 8.17
N VAL A 272 -26.52 6.79 7.83
CA VAL A 272 -26.58 6.19 6.50
C VAL A 272 -27.76 6.81 5.74
N LEU A 273 -27.51 7.39 4.57
CA LEU A 273 -28.54 7.81 3.63
C LEU A 273 -28.79 6.69 2.61
N ALA A 274 -29.98 6.11 2.60
CA ALA A 274 -30.49 5.31 1.49
C ALA A 274 -32.01 5.46 1.38
N GLY A 275 -32.49 5.59 0.14
CA GLY A 275 -33.87 5.28 -0.24
C GLY A 275 -34.77 6.49 -0.51
N LYS A 276 -34.82 6.92 -1.77
CA LYS A 276 -36.01 7.59 -2.31
C LYS A 276 -36.32 6.99 -3.68
N GLU A 277 -37.39 6.20 -3.72
CA GLU A 277 -38.09 5.79 -4.94
C GLU A 277 -38.60 7.01 -5.72
N PRO A 278 -38.88 6.83 -7.01
CA PRO A 278 -40.23 7.21 -7.44
C PRO A 278 -40.93 6.16 -8.31
N SER A 279 -42.24 6.09 -8.09
CA SER A 279 -43.28 5.33 -8.77
C SER A 279 -43.69 5.90 -10.12
N ASP A 280 -44.22 5.00 -10.95
CA ASP A 280 -44.84 5.14 -12.28
C ASP A 280 -45.82 6.30 -12.50
N THR A 281 -45.89 6.80 -13.74
CA THR A 281 -47.16 7.05 -14.46
C THR A 281 -46.96 7.23 -15.98
N THR A 282 -47.56 6.29 -16.72
CA THR A 282 -48.34 6.41 -17.98
C THR A 282 -47.75 6.93 -19.30
N SER A 283 -47.89 6.02 -20.27
CA SER A 283 -47.89 6.10 -21.74
C SER A 283 -48.37 7.39 -22.42
N THR A 284 -47.71 7.75 -23.52
CA THR A 284 -48.38 8.25 -24.74
C THR A 284 -47.58 7.85 -25.99
N THR A 285 -48.30 7.21 -26.90
CA THR A 285 -47.92 6.74 -28.23
C THR A 285 -47.98 7.90 -29.24
N GLU A 286 -47.04 7.97 -30.20
CA GLU A 286 -47.32 8.10 -31.66
C GLU A 286 -46.14 8.66 -32.49
N LYS A 287 -45.77 7.84 -33.50
CA LYS A 287 -45.55 8.12 -34.93
C LYS A 287 -44.43 9.04 -35.48
N HIS A 288 -43.68 8.41 -36.40
CA HIS A 288 -42.92 8.93 -37.55
C HIS A 288 -43.63 10.04 -38.37
N PRO A 289 -42.87 10.93 -39.05
CA PRO A 289 -42.51 10.76 -40.49
C PRO A 289 -41.05 11.16 -40.83
N THR A 290 -40.28 10.39 -41.61
CA THR A 290 -39.93 10.51 -43.05
C THR A 290 -39.27 11.81 -43.56
N SER A 291 -38.06 11.60 -44.12
CA SER A 291 -37.37 12.28 -45.25
C SER A 291 -37.16 13.81 -45.26
N SER A 292 -35.89 14.22 -45.36
CA SER A 292 -35.40 14.97 -46.53
C SER A 292 -33.87 15.08 -46.52
N GLU A 293 -33.34 14.74 -47.70
CA GLU A 293 -32.01 15.00 -48.23
C GLU A 293 -31.38 16.32 -47.77
N ASN A 294 -30.07 16.29 -47.49
CA ASN A 294 -29.24 17.46 -47.77
C ASN A 294 -27.88 17.07 -48.35
N HIS A 295 -27.60 17.78 -49.43
CA HIS A 295 -26.71 17.46 -50.52
C HIS A 295 -25.26 17.79 -50.15
N VAL A 296 -24.37 16.83 -50.40
CA VAL A 296 -22.92 17.02 -50.36
C VAL A 296 -22.52 17.94 -51.52
N LYS A 297 -22.01 19.14 -51.22
CA LYS A 297 -21.29 19.96 -52.21
C LYS A 297 -19.81 19.64 -52.14
N VAL A 298 -19.39 18.73 -53.02
CA VAL A 298 -17.98 18.49 -53.38
C VAL A 298 -17.51 19.68 -54.23
N ALA A 299 -16.42 20.32 -53.82
CA ALA A 299 -15.73 21.33 -54.62
C ALA A 299 -14.86 20.62 -55.69
N PRO A 300 -14.88 21.06 -56.96
CA PRO A 300 -14.11 20.42 -58.01
C PRO A 300 -12.63 20.85 -57.98
N LEU A 301 -11.76 19.85 -58.16
CA LEU A 301 -10.33 19.96 -58.38
C LEU A 301 -10.04 20.79 -59.65
N ARG A 302 -9.10 21.73 -59.56
CA ARG A 302 -8.56 22.44 -60.72
C ARG A 302 -7.57 21.54 -61.49
N PRO A 303 -7.61 21.51 -62.83
CA PRO A 303 -6.63 20.81 -63.64
C PRO A 303 -5.27 21.51 -63.65
N PHE A 304 -4.26 20.67 -63.81
CA PHE A 304 -2.84 20.92 -64.02
C PHE A 304 -2.63 21.54 -65.41
N GLU A 305 -2.02 22.72 -65.49
CA GLU A 305 -1.50 23.30 -66.74
C GLU A 305 0.04 23.18 -66.74
N GLU A 306 0.54 22.29 -67.60
CA GLU A 306 1.90 22.36 -68.13
C GLU A 306 1.92 23.39 -69.26
N GLU A 307 2.74 24.43 -69.15
CA GLU A 307 3.33 25.07 -70.32
C GLU A 307 4.83 25.22 -70.12
N SER A 308 5.55 24.55 -71.03
CA SER A 308 6.95 24.82 -71.38
C SER A 308 7.04 26.08 -72.24
N SER A 309 8.09 26.89 -72.08
CA SER A 309 9.02 27.26 -73.17
C SER A 309 9.87 28.49 -72.85
N GLY A 310 11.15 28.40 -73.24
CA GLY A 310 12.05 29.53 -73.56
C GLY A 310 12.63 30.28 -72.35
N GLY A 311 13.93 30.49 -72.20
CA GLY A 311 15.00 30.65 -73.19
C GLY A 311 15.76 31.94 -72.88
N ASP A 312 17.09 31.87 -73.00
CA ASP A 312 18.09 32.94 -73.10
C ASP A 312 18.62 33.68 -71.85
N ASP A 313 19.87 33.30 -71.52
CA ASP A 313 21.11 34.08 -71.74
C ASP A 313 21.37 35.36 -70.93
N SER A 314 22.27 35.25 -69.95
CA SER A 314 23.49 36.06 -69.69
C SER A 314 23.92 36.01 -68.22
#